data_AF-A0A965W539-F1
#
_entry.id   AF-A0A965W539-F1
#
_cell.length_a   1.000
_cell.length_b   1.000
_cell.length_c   1.000
_cell.angle_alpha   90.00
_cell.angle_beta   90.00
_cell.angle_gamma   90.00
#
_symmetry.space_group_name_H-M   'P 1'
#
loop_
_entity.id
_entity.type
_entity.pdbx_description
1 polymer ?
#
loop_
_entity_poly.entity_id
_entity_poly.type
_entity_poly.pdbx_seq_one_letter_code
_entity_poly.pdbx_strand_id
1 'polypeptide(L)'
;MFHSKDFEFQTPFYTIDMKELDILRQKIKNGQIPKRFPEYGGANLIITKNQNRNFHEDDVVVYSEHASALSWLVVELKHIYSSEIDYINKYDFYPGIGNIIIRALAEQKSLSEILLHILDEVENNWGEK
;
A
#
# COMPACT_ATOMS: atom_id res chain seq x y z
N MET A 1 -45.63 28.26 -10.82
CA MET A 1 -45.49 27.37 -9.65
C MET A 1 -44.24 26.54 -9.89
N PHE A 2 -43.12 26.92 -9.28
CA PHE A 2 -41.83 26.24 -9.46
C PHE A 2 -41.90 24.90 -8.73
N HIS A 3 -41.88 23.79 -9.46
CA HIS A 3 -41.54 22.49 -8.89
C HIS A 3 -40.03 22.32 -9.09
N SER A 4 -39.27 22.59 -8.03
CA SER A 4 -37.89 22.14 -7.91
C SER A 4 -37.90 20.62 -7.96
N LYS A 5 -37.28 20.05 -8.99
CA LYS A 5 -36.85 18.66 -8.94
C LYS A 5 -35.56 18.66 -8.14
N ASP A 6 -35.67 18.21 -6.89
CA ASP A 6 -34.51 17.87 -6.09
C ASP A 6 -33.75 16.77 -6.84
N PHE A 7 -32.59 17.13 -7.38
CA PHE A 7 -31.67 16.21 -8.01
C PHE A 7 -30.85 15.58 -6.90
N GLU A 8 -31.38 14.51 -6.30
CA GLU A 8 -30.61 13.67 -5.38
C GLU A 8 -29.49 13.01 -6.18
N PHE A 9 -28.26 13.50 -5.98
CA PHE A 9 -27.06 12.78 -6.39
C PHE A 9 -26.99 11.48 -5.59
N GLN A 10 -27.47 10.38 -6.18
CA GLN A 10 -27.11 9.03 -5.74
C GLN A 10 -25.60 8.85 -6.00
N THR A 11 -24.79 9.04 -4.96
CA THR A 11 -23.43 8.52 -4.97
C THR A 11 -23.53 6.99 -4.97
N PRO A 12 -22.92 6.28 -5.94
CA PRO A 12 -22.88 4.82 -5.88
C PRO A 12 -22.18 4.40 -4.58
N PHE A 13 -22.61 3.29 -3.99
CA PHE A 13 -22.06 2.74 -2.76
C PHE A 13 -20.58 2.40 -2.98
N TYR A 14 -19.70 3.37 -2.74
CA TYR A 14 -18.27 3.12 -2.56
C TYR A 14 -18.11 2.36 -1.24
N THR A 15 -17.45 1.21 -1.26
CA THR A 15 -17.01 0.55 -0.05
C THR A 15 -16.01 1.46 0.67
N ILE A 16 -15.94 1.36 2.00
CA ILE A 16 -15.13 2.26 2.84
C ILE A 16 -13.66 2.19 2.39
N ASP A 17 -13.20 1.02 1.99
CA ASP A 17 -11.82 0.73 1.62
C ASP A 17 -11.41 1.42 0.30
N MET A 18 -12.30 1.46 -0.71
CA MET A 18 -12.06 2.22 -1.95
C MET A 18 -11.85 3.72 -1.67
N LYS A 19 -12.57 4.27 -0.68
CA LYS A 19 -12.41 5.67 -0.28
C LYS A 19 -11.06 5.92 0.39
N GLU A 20 -10.57 4.98 1.20
CA GLU A 20 -9.27 5.12 1.88
C GLU A 20 -8.08 4.93 0.92
N LEU A 21 -8.18 4.01 -0.04
CA LEU A 21 -7.19 3.85 -1.12
C LEU A 21 -7.06 5.13 -1.95
N ASP A 22 -8.18 5.75 -2.33
CA ASP A 22 -8.15 7.01 -3.07
C ASP A 22 -7.53 8.15 -2.26
N ILE A 23 -7.80 8.22 -0.96
CA ILE A 23 -7.14 9.17 -0.06
C ILE A 23 -5.63 8.95 -0.04
N LEU A 24 -5.17 7.70 0.10
CA LEU A 24 -3.75 7.35 0.08
C LEU A 24 -3.10 7.70 -1.28
N ARG A 25 -3.79 7.43 -2.38
CA ARG A 25 -3.37 7.79 -3.74
C ARG A 25 -3.17 9.30 -3.88
N GLN A 26 -4.08 10.11 -3.33
CA GLN A 26 -3.94 11.57 -3.32
C GLN A 26 -2.77 12.04 -2.43
N LYS A 27 -2.56 11.44 -1.25
CA LYS A 27 -1.40 11.76 -0.40
C LYS A 27 -0.08 11.57 -1.17
N ILE A 28 0.06 10.45 -1.89
CA ILE A 28 1.26 10.14 -2.68
C ILE A 28 1.45 11.16 -3.81
N LYS A 29 0.38 11.44 -4.58
CA LYS A 29 0.40 12.44 -5.68
C LYS A 29 0.78 13.84 -5.21
N ASN A 30 0.35 14.22 -4.01
CA ASN A 30 0.66 15.49 -3.39
C ASN A 30 2.03 15.51 -2.68
N GLY A 31 2.82 14.43 -2.78
CA GLY A 31 4.14 14.32 -2.17
C GLY A 31 4.12 14.23 -0.64
N GLN A 32 2.98 13.88 -0.04
CA GLN A 32 2.81 13.70 1.41
C GLN A 32 3.38 12.34 1.86
N ILE A 33 4.62 12.07 1.45
CA ILE A 33 5.36 10.85 1.74
C ILE A 33 6.36 11.16 2.87
N PRO A 34 6.36 10.41 3.98
CA PRO A 34 7.27 10.68 5.08
C PRO A 34 8.73 10.44 4.68
N LYS A 35 9.59 11.41 4.96
CA LYS A 35 11.06 11.26 4.80
C LYS A 35 11.69 10.35 5.85
N ARG A 36 11.03 10.18 7.00
CA ARG A 36 11.46 9.34 8.11
C ARG A 36 10.27 8.55 8.63
N PHE A 37 10.39 7.24 8.59
CA PHE A 37 9.43 6.30 9.12
C PHE A 37 10.20 5.03 9.53
N PRO A 38 9.81 4.33 10.61
CA PRO A 38 10.47 3.09 11.01
C PRO A 38 10.51 2.08 9.87
N GLU A 39 11.63 1.38 9.75
CA GLU A 39 11.76 0.25 8.83
C GLU A 39 10.79 -0.88 9.23
N TYR A 40 10.27 -1.59 8.23
CA TYR A 40 9.27 -2.64 8.44
C TYR A 40 9.92 -3.99 8.69
N GLY A 41 9.35 -4.75 9.62
CA GLY A 41 9.67 -6.15 9.84
C GLY A 41 8.50 -6.88 10.49
N GLY A 42 7.97 -7.90 9.81
CA GLY A 42 6.90 -8.74 10.33
C GLY A 42 6.19 -9.53 9.24
N ALA A 43 5.58 -10.66 9.64
CA ALA A 43 4.80 -11.53 8.74
C ALA A 43 5.54 -11.87 7.43
N ASN A 44 6.79 -12.33 7.54
CA ASN A 44 7.63 -12.74 6.41
C ASN A 44 7.99 -11.61 5.43
N LEU A 45 7.86 -10.34 5.84
CA LEU A 45 8.32 -9.18 5.09
C LEU A 45 9.29 -8.35 5.93
N ILE A 46 10.43 -8.01 5.35
CA ILE A 46 11.40 -7.06 5.89
C ILE A 46 11.67 -5.98 4.84
N ILE A 47 11.58 -4.71 5.23
CA ILE A 47 11.97 -3.57 4.39
C ILE A 47 13.00 -2.77 5.14
N THR A 48 14.24 -2.72 4.62
CA THR A 48 15.37 -2.12 5.34
C THR A 48 16.38 -1.49 4.39
N LYS A 49 17.18 -0.53 4.89
CA LYS A 49 18.40 -0.10 4.19
C LYS A 49 19.63 -0.90 4.62
N ASN A 50 19.55 -1.64 5.73
CA ASN A 50 20.67 -2.37 6.29
C ASN A 50 20.86 -3.71 5.57
N GLN A 51 21.83 -3.78 4.66
CA GLN A 51 22.18 -4.99 3.91
C GLN A 51 22.65 -6.16 4.80
N ASN A 52 23.03 -5.89 6.06
CA ASN A 52 23.45 -6.91 7.02
C ASN A 52 22.36 -7.27 8.03
N ARG A 53 21.09 -6.95 7.74
CA ARG A 53 19.96 -7.31 8.59
C ARG A 53 19.83 -8.84 8.62
N ASN A 54 19.73 -9.44 9.81
CA ASN A 54 19.40 -10.86 9.94
C ASN A 54 17.94 -11.11 9.54
N PHE A 55 17.68 -12.22 8.85
CA PHE A 55 16.37 -12.67 8.41
C PHE A 55 16.29 -14.20 8.40
N HIS A 56 15.07 -14.73 8.33
CA HIS A 56 14.78 -16.16 8.15
C HIS A 56 14.67 -16.50 6.66
N GLU A 57 14.90 -17.76 6.29
CA GLU A 57 14.85 -18.20 4.88
C GLU A 57 13.52 -17.89 4.18
N ASP A 58 12.42 -17.91 4.94
CA ASP A 58 11.08 -17.62 4.44
C ASP A 58 10.73 -16.12 4.39
N ASP A 59 11.65 -15.22 4.77
CA ASP A 59 11.42 -13.78 4.72
C ASP A 59 11.65 -13.23 3.29
N VAL A 60 10.68 -12.48 2.78
CA VAL A 60 10.90 -11.58 1.64
C VAL A 60 11.59 -10.32 2.14
N VAL A 61 12.83 -10.09 1.68
CA VAL A 61 13.66 -8.96 2.11
C VAL A 61 13.81 -7.94 1.01
N VAL A 62 13.36 -6.72 1.28
CA VAL A 62 13.48 -5.56 0.40
C VAL A 62 14.57 -4.63 0.92
N TYR A 63 15.65 -4.51 0.15
CA TYR A 63 16.72 -3.54 0.41
C TYR A 63 16.50 -2.27 -0.39
N SER A 64 16.36 -1.12 0.27
CA SER A 64 16.16 0.16 -0.42
C SER A 64 16.55 1.38 0.42
N GLU A 65 17.15 2.39 -0.23
CA GLU A 65 17.32 3.73 0.36
C GLU A 65 15.97 4.41 0.67
N HIS A 66 14.88 3.95 0.03
CA HIS A 66 13.52 4.41 0.27
C HIS A 66 12.77 3.58 1.32
N ALA A 67 13.48 2.77 2.12
CA ALA A 67 12.86 1.87 3.10
C ALA A 67 11.83 2.54 4.01
N SER A 68 12.05 3.78 4.45
CA SER A 68 11.05 4.53 5.23
C SER A 68 9.74 4.75 4.48
N ALA A 69 9.79 5.22 3.23
CA ALA A 69 8.58 5.49 2.45
C ALA A 69 7.82 4.20 2.13
N LEU A 70 8.55 3.13 1.79
CA LEU A 70 7.99 1.81 1.49
C LEU A 70 7.34 1.18 2.74
N SER A 71 8.01 1.28 3.90
CA SER A 71 7.48 0.78 5.17
C SER A 71 6.22 1.53 5.60
N TRP A 72 6.18 2.85 5.37
CA TRP A 72 4.98 3.65 5.58
C TRP A 72 3.82 3.17 4.71
N LEU A 73 4.07 2.94 3.41
CA LEU A 73 3.04 2.43 2.50
C LEU A 73 2.46 1.10 2.99
N VAL A 74 3.31 0.14 3.41
CA VAL A 74 2.86 -1.15 3.95
C VAL A 74 1.96 -0.97 5.18
N VAL A 75 2.27 0.01 6.05
CA VAL A 75 1.45 0.30 7.24
C VAL A 75 0.11 0.92 6.86
N GLU A 76 0.06 1.84 5.89
CA GLU A 76 -1.22 2.39 5.40
C GLU A 76 -2.06 1.29 4.74
N LEU A 77 -1.46 0.44 3.90
CA LEU A 77 -2.15 -0.69 3.27
C LEU A 77 -2.70 -1.67 4.32
N LYS A 78 -1.89 -2.01 5.32
CA LYS A 78 -2.36 -2.83 6.45
C LYS A 78 -3.59 -2.23 7.13
N HIS A 79 -3.64 -0.90 7.29
CA HIS A 79 -4.77 -0.23 7.93
C HIS A 79 -6.04 -0.34 7.09
N ILE A 80 -5.91 -0.05 5.78
CA ILE A 80 -7.00 -0.12 4.81
C ILE A 80 -7.58 -1.53 4.75
N TYR A 81 -6.74 -2.54 4.53
CA TYR A 81 -7.17 -3.94 4.42
C TYR A 81 -7.32 -4.64 5.78
N SER A 82 -7.40 -3.91 6.89
CA SER A 82 -7.37 -4.51 8.24
C SER A 82 -8.59 -5.38 8.57
N SER A 83 -9.71 -5.15 7.91
CA SER A 83 -10.95 -5.94 7.98
C SER A 83 -10.83 -7.27 7.22
N GLU A 84 -10.00 -7.31 6.18
CA GLU A 84 -9.86 -8.43 5.26
C GLU A 84 -8.63 -9.30 5.57
N ILE A 85 -7.60 -8.71 6.19
CA ILE A 85 -6.39 -9.42 6.58
C ILE A 85 -6.60 -10.12 7.93
N ASP A 86 -6.55 -11.44 7.92
CA ASP A 86 -6.61 -12.26 9.12
C ASP A 86 -5.28 -13.00 9.39
N TYR A 87 -5.30 -13.88 10.40
CA TYR A 87 -4.10 -14.65 10.74
C TYR A 87 -3.67 -15.62 9.64
N ILE A 88 -4.60 -16.07 8.80
CA ILE A 88 -4.40 -17.10 7.77
C ILE A 88 -3.80 -16.45 6.52
N ASN A 89 -4.37 -15.34 6.05
CA ASN A 89 -3.95 -14.73 4.77
C ASN A 89 -2.81 -13.71 4.90
N LYS A 90 -2.44 -13.26 6.11
CA LYS A 90 -1.34 -12.28 6.26
C LYS A 90 -0.01 -12.76 5.69
N TYR A 91 0.28 -14.07 5.74
CA TYR A 91 1.51 -14.65 5.21
C TYR A 91 1.52 -14.75 3.68
N ASP A 92 0.39 -14.49 3.03
CA ASP A 92 0.31 -14.25 1.60
C ASP A 92 0.41 -12.75 1.30
N PHE A 93 -0.36 -11.93 2.04
CA PHE A 93 -0.44 -10.48 1.84
C PHE A 93 0.91 -9.75 1.97
N TYR A 94 1.61 -9.89 3.10
CA TYR A 94 2.84 -9.12 3.33
C TYR A 94 3.99 -9.55 2.41
N PRO A 95 4.31 -10.84 2.25
CA PRO A 95 5.29 -11.29 1.25
C PRO A 95 4.89 -10.92 -0.18
N GLY A 96 3.60 -10.98 -0.50
CA GLY A 96 3.04 -10.53 -1.78
C GLY A 96 3.37 -9.06 -2.07
N ILE A 97 3.13 -8.17 -1.11
CA ILE A 97 3.52 -6.76 -1.21
C ILE A 97 5.05 -6.62 -1.38
N GLY A 98 5.86 -7.37 -0.62
CA GLY A 98 7.31 -7.35 -0.75
C GLY A 98 7.78 -7.66 -2.18
N ASN A 99 7.19 -8.68 -2.79
CA ASN A 99 7.49 -9.06 -4.17
C ASN A 99 7.06 -7.99 -5.19
N ILE A 100 5.91 -7.35 -4.98
CA ILE A 100 5.46 -6.20 -5.80
C ILE A 100 6.49 -5.06 -5.68
N ILE A 101 6.92 -4.72 -4.46
CA ILE A 101 7.91 -3.66 -4.24
C ILE A 101 9.24 -3.96 -4.96
N ILE A 102 9.75 -5.19 -4.87
CA ILE A 102 10.99 -5.59 -5.54
C ILE A 102 10.90 -5.38 -7.05
N ARG A 103 9.77 -5.76 -7.67
CA ARG A 103 9.54 -5.52 -9.10
C ARG A 103 9.46 -4.03 -9.42
N ALA A 104 8.69 -3.26 -8.65
CA ALA A 104 8.51 -1.83 -8.88
C ALA A 104 9.83 -1.04 -8.72
N LEU A 105 10.70 -1.42 -7.77
CA LEU A 105 12.02 -0.81 -7.58
C LEU A 105 13.00 -1.09 -8.73
N ALA A 106 12.79 -2.12 -9.54
CA ALA A 106 13.60 -2.39 -10.72
C ALA A 106 13.28 -1.41 -11.88
N GLU A 107 12.21 -0.63 -11.76
CA GLU A 107 11.80 0.36 -12.76
C GLU A 107 12.54 1.69 -12.56
N GLN A 108 12.96 2.34 -13.65
CA GLN A 108 13.59 3.67 -13.60
C GLN A 108 12.55 4.79 -13.45
N LYS A 109 11.75 4.72 -12.38
CA LYS A 109 10.66 5.66 -12.08
C LYS A 109 10.95 6.47 -10.82
N SER A 110 10.23 7.57 -10.64
CA SER A 110 10.29 8.34 -9.40
C SER A 110 9.67 7.57 -8.23
N LEU A 111 10.03 7.94 -6.99
CA LEU A 111 9.46 7.31 -5.79
C LEU A 111 7.92 7.36 -5.77
N SER A 112 7.32 8.50 -6.13
CA SER A 112 5.86 8.62 -6.17
C SER A 112 5.23 7.67 -7.20
N GLU A 113 5.83 7.53 -8.38
CA GLU A 113 5.36 6.59 -9.41
C GLU A 113 5.50 5.13 -8.96
N ILE A 114 6.60 4.80 -8.27
CA ILE A 114 6.80 3.47 -7.69
C ILE A 114 5.72 3.17 -6.64
N LEU A 115 5.45 4.10 -5.71
CA LEU A 115 4.42 3.91 -4.69
C LEU A 115 3.01 3.78 -5.27
N LEU A 116 2.70 4.55 -6.33
CA LEU A 116 1.43 4.43 -7.04
C LEU A 116 1.31 3.09 -7.76
N HIS A 117 2.37 2.62 -8.41
CA HIS A 117 2.38 1.31 -9.06
C HIS A 117 2.14 0.18 -8.05
N ILE A 118 2.81 0.23 -6.88
CA ILE A 118 2.58 -0.74 -5.81
C ILE A 118 1.13 -0.70 -5.34
N LEU A 119 0.56 0.49 -5.14
CA LEU A 119 -0.84 0.66 -4.72
C LEU A 119 -1.80 0.02 -5.74
N ASP A 120 -1.59 0.27 -7.03
CA ASP A 120 -2.41 -0.29 -8.11
C ASP A 120 -2.31 -1.83 -8.17
N GLU A 121 -1.10 -2.39 -8.04
CA GLU A 121 -0.93 -3.86 -7.99
C GLU A 121 -1.59 -4.49 -6.75
N VAL A 122 -1.51 -3.83 -5.58
CA VAL A 122 -2.15 -4.34 -4.36
C VAL A 122 -3.68 -4.30 -4.48
N GLU A 123 -4.24 -3.19 -4.97
CA GLU A 123 -5.68 -3.07 -5.23
C GLU A 123 -6.18 -4.14 -6.22
N ASN A 124 -5.41 -4.46 -7.27
CA ASN A 124 -5.80 -5.50 -8.21
C ASN A 124 -5.80 -6.93 -7.63
N ASN A 125 -4.95 -7.19 -6.64
CA ASN A 125 -4.78 -8.51 -6.03
C ASN A 125 -5.69 -8.73 -4.81
N TRP A 126 -5.93 -7.68 -4.02
CA TRP A 126 -6.68 -7.77 -2.75
C TRP A 126 -7.89 -6.83 -2.66
N GLY A 127 -8.14 -5.95 -3.62
CA GLY A 127 -9.36 -5.13 -3.63
C GLY A 127 -10.62 -5.96 -3.86
N GLU A 128 -11.73 -5.61 -3.19
CA GLU A 128 -13.05 -6.17 -3.45
C GLU A 128 -13.46 -5.93 -4.92
N LYS A 129 -13.94 -6.98 -5.61
CA LYS A 129 -14.42 -6.93 -7.00
C LYS A 129 -15.93 -6.87 -7.10
#